data_AF-A0A8K0HS47-F1
#
_entry.id   AF-A0A8K0HS47-F1
#
_cell.length_a   1.000
_cell.length_b   1.000
_cell.length_c   1.000
_cell.angle_alpha   90.00
_cell.angle_beta   90.00
_cell.angle_gamma   90.00
#
_symmetry.space_group_name_H-M   'P 1'
#
loop_
_entity.id
_entity.type
_entity.pdbx_description
1 polymer ?
#
loop_
_entity_poly.entity_id
_entity_poly.type
_entity_poly.pdbx_seq_one_letter_code
_entity_poly.pdbx_strand_id
1 'polypeptide(L)'
;MASKLIRTIPYEDENQTELYLRQAFEVLEPRLRPPFPLITSNPQEYLQLNHAILYGVLGEPNFAKIHIKHLHAIVTDEYCYFVSFLIKVVNELYVKLIDSAESRLIWVIQVMIDVFAVGADNLLVCLLRQIVGGDFSDGNLWLCFEIGRDLIRLLQDLAHVHEFGALWKDLVFNLSEFRTSGFSDIPQLYCKRTSSRIIKNSSFEECAFEHLRLSKTLFLDVHSRICI
;
A
#
# COMPACT_ATOMS: atom_id res chain seq x y z
N MET A 1 16.51 18.26 0.73
CA MET A 1 15.77 18.22 -0.55
C MET A 1 15.23 16.82 -0.70
N ALA A 2 13.90 16.67 -0.56
CA ALA A 2 13.25 15.39 -0.75
C ALA A 2 13.38 14.93 -2.21
N SER A 3 13.70 13.64 -2.40
CA SER A 3 13.89 13.06 -3.72
C SER A 3 12.59 13.04 -4.51
N LYS A 4 12.68 13.28 -5.82
CA LYS A 4 11.54 13.20 -6.74
C LYS A 4 10.95 11.79 -6.71
N LEU A 5 9.64 11.67 -6.49
CA LEU A 5 8.96 10.38 -6.32
C LEU A 5 8.67 9.67 -7.66
N ILE A 6 8.50 10.44 -8.73
CA ILE A 6 8.10 9.94 -10.05
C ILE A 6 9.22 10.07 -11.08
N ARG A 7 9.30 9.08 -11.96
CA ARG A 7 10.10 9.12 -13.20
C ARG A 7 9.54 10.25 -14.06
N THR A 8 10.40 11.18 -14.48
CA THR A 8 9.96 12.32 -15.29
C THR A 8 10.18 11.99 -16.76
N ILE A 9 9.11 11.91 -17.53
CA ILE A 9 9.19 11.83 -18.97
C ILE A 9 9.23 13.28 -19.50
N PRO A 10 10.14 13.64 -20.42
CA PRO A 10 10.10 14.96 -21.03
C PRO A 10 8.74 15.14 -21.72
N TYR A 11 8.11 16.31 -21.53
CA TYR A 11 6.82 16.72 -22.10
C TYR A 11 5.54 16.13 -21.47
N GLU A 12 5.63 15.38 -20.38
CA GLU A 12 4.45 14.95 -19.63
C GLU A 12 4.01 16.04 -18.63
N ASP A 13 2.71 16.33 -18.58
CA ASP A 13 2.13 17.27 -17.62
C ASP A 13 2.42 16.83 -16.17
N GLU A 14 2.69 17.80 -15.29
CA GLU A 14 3.02 17.51 -13.89
C GLU A 14 1.81 16.87 -13.18
N ASN A 15 2.03 15.71 -12.57
CA ASN A 15 0.97 14.98 -11.90
C ASN A 15 0.49 15.77 -10.66
N GLN A 16 -0.79 16.13 -10.64
CA GLN A 16 -1.38 16.96 -9.60
C GLN A 16 -1.30 16.34 -8.20
N THR A 17 -1.43 15.01 -8.09
CA THR A 17 -1.33 14.31 -6.81
C THR A 17 0.09 14.30 -6.27
N GLU A 18 1.09 14.14 -7.14
CA GLU A 18 2.50 14.23 -6.74
C GLU A 18 2.89 15.66 -6.34
N LEU A 19 2.44 16.66 -7.10
CA LEU A 19 2.66 18.07 -6.79
C LEU A 19 2.06 18.44 -5.43
N TYR A 20 0.83 18.00 -5.17
CA TYR A 20 0.13 18.29 -3.92
C TYR A 20 0.81 17.66 -2.71
N LEU A 21 1.31 16.41 -2.86
CA LEU A 21 2.14 15.73 -1.87
C LEU A 21 3.43 16.51 -1.57
N ARG A 22 4.16 16.92 -2.62
CA ARG A 22 5.41 17.65 -2.50
C ARG A 22 5.21 18.99 -1.78
N GLN A 23 4.21 19.76 -2.21
CA GLN A 23 3.90 21.06 -1.61
C GLN A 23 3.52 20.93 -0.12
N ALA A 24 2.71 19.92 0.22
CA ALA A 24 2.35 19.68 1.61
C ALA A 24 3.58 19.37 2.48
N PHE A 25 4.52 18.57 1.96
CA PHE A 25 5.76 18.27 2.66
C PHE A 25 6.66 19.49 2.79
N GLU A 26 6.87 20.28 1.74
CA GLU A 26 7.72 21.47 1.79
C GLU A 26 7.26 22.48 2.85
N VAL A 27 5.94 22.65 3.00
CA VAL A 27 5.36 23.54 4.01
C VAL A 27 5.51 22.97 5.43
N LEU A 28 5.36 21.65 5.61
CA LEU A 28 5.29 21.00 6.92
C LEU A 28 6.59 20.31 7.35
N GLU A 29 7.61 20.27 6.50
CA GLU A 29 8.91 19.63 6.78
C GLU A 29 9.48 20.07 8.14
N PRO A 30 9.49 21.37 8.53
CA PRO A 30 10.03 21.79 9.82
C PRO A 30 9.33 21.16 11.03
N ARG A 31 8.05 20.83 10.91
CA ARG A 31 7.25 20.19 11.97
C ARG A 31 7.43 18.68 12.03
N LEU A 32 7.92 18.09 10.94
CA LEU A 32 8.29 16.68 10.85
C LEU A 32 9.78 16.45 11.18
N ARG A 33 10.46 17.46 11.74
CA ARG A 33 11.83 17.35 12.27
C ARG A 33 11.84 17.49 13.80
N PRO A 34 12.77 16.84 14.50
CA PRO A 34 13.02 17.13 15.91
C PRO A 34 13.46 18.60 16.10
N PRO A 35 12.97 19.31 17.13
CA PRO A 35 11.98 18.89 18.13
C PRO A 35 10.54 18.91 17.59
N PHE A 36 9.81 17.81 17.79
CA PHE A 36 8.45 17.67 17.25
C PHE A 36 7.45 18.52 18.04
N PRO A 37 6.65 19.38 17.38
CA PRO A 37 5.67 20.22 18.05
C PRO A 37 4.51 19.38 18.63
N LEU A 38 3.98 19.81 19.79
CA LEU A 38 2.77 19.23 20.39
C LEU A 38 1.57 19.48 19.46
N ILE A 39 0.90 18.41 19.04
CA ILE A 39 -0.13 18.44 18.00
C ILE A 39 -1.42 19.05 18.55
N THR A 40 -1.85 20.18 18.00
CA THR A 40 -3.23 20.69 18.09
C THR A 40 -3.75 20.84 16.66
N SER A 41 -4.46 19.84 16.14
CA SER A 41 -4.85 19.82 14.73
C SER A 41 -6.27 20.32 14.51
N ASN A 42 -6.42 21.31 13.63
CA ASN A 42 -7.69 21.56 12.95
C ASN A 42 -7.89 20.53 11.81
N PRO A 43 -9.12 20.34 11.28
CA PRO A 43 -9.38 19.32 10.27
C PRO A 43 -8.57 19.48 8.97
N GLN A 44 -8.35 20.71 8.49
CA GLN A 44 -7.59 20.96 7.25
C GLN A 44 -6.09 20.62 7.43
N GLU A 45 -5.55 20.99 8.58
CA GLU A 45 -4.17 20.70 8.97
C GLU A 45 -3.93 19.20 9.12
N TYR A 46 -4.91 18.44 9.60
CA TYR A 46 -4.86 16.97 9.61
C TYR A 46 -4.68 16.41 8.20
N LEU A 47 -5.44 16.89 7.21
CA LEU A 47 -5.33 16.42 5.82
C LEU A 47 -3.94 16.74 5.23
N GLN A 48 -3.48 17.98 5.41
CA GLN A 48 -2.16 18.40 4.92
C GLN A 48 -1.03 17.62 5.58
N LEU A 49 -1.14 17.34 6.89
CA LEU A 49 -0.15 16.56 7.62
C LEU A 49 -0.08 15.12 7.13
N ASN A 50 -1.22 14.49 6.82
CA ASN A 50 -1.25 13.17 6.21
C ASN A 50 -0.54 13.13 4.85
N HIS A 51 -0.72 14.14 4.00
CA HIS A 51 0.00 14.25 2.72
C HIS A 51 1.51 14.42 2.93
N ALA A 52 1.90 15.32 3.82
CA ALA A 52 3.31 15.55 4.14
C ALA A 52 3.97 14.28 4.69
N ILE A 53 3.32 13.59 5.62
CA ILE A 53 3.80 12.31 6.16
C ILE A 53 3.99 11.30 5.04
N LEU A 54 3.00 11.13 4.15
CA LEU A 54 3.11 10.17 3.06
C LEU A 54 4.28 10.51 2.13
N TYR A 55 4.41 11.76 1.70
CA TYR A 55 5.53 12.19 0.87
C TYR A 55 6.88 11.99 1.59
N GLY A 56 6.96 12.31 2.89
CA GLY A 56 8.14 12.10 3.70
C GLY A 56 8.52 10.61 3.81
N VAL A 57 7.55 9.71 3.96
CA VAL A 57 7.80 8.27 3.96
C VAL A 57 8.30 7.79 2.60
N LEU A 58 7.66 8.25 1.51
CA LEU A 58 8.02 7.90 0.14
C LEU A 58 9.30 8.57 -0.36
N GLY A 59 9.76 9.64 0.30
CA GLY A 59 10.91 10.46 -0.11
C GLY A 59 12.14 10.26 0.76
N GLU A 60 11.98 9.95 2.05
CA GLU A 60 13.06 9.97 3.04
C GLU A 60 13.19 8.64 3.81
N PRO A 61 13.99 7.68 3.32
CA PRO A 61 14.05 6.34 3.92
C PRO A 61 14.53 6.35 5.38
N ASN A 62 15.42 7.28 5.74
CA ASN A 62 15.95 7.41 7.10
C ASN A 62 14.89 7.87 8.11
N PHE A 63 13.89 8.63 7.66
CA PHE A 63 12.83 9.17 8.50
C PHE A 63 11.49 8.45 8.35
N ALA A 64 11.34 7.53 7.39
CA ALA A 64 10.10 6.80 7.12
C ALA A 64 9.45 6.20 8.39
N LYS A 65 10.22 5.50 9.22
CA LYS A 65 9.71 4.93 10.48
C LYS A 65 9.28 6.00 11.48
N ILE A 66 9.95 7.15 11.49
CA ILE A 66 9.60 8.28 12.35
C ILE A 66 8.30 8.88 11.85
N HIS A 67 8.15 9.12 10.56
CA HIS A 67 6.93 9.64 9.94
C HIS A 67 5.71 8.74 10.20
N ILE A 68 5.88 7.41 10.15
CA ILE A 68 4.82 6.46 10.55
C ILE A 68 4.46 6.56 12.04
N LYS A 69 5.44 6.74 12.93
CA LYS A 69 5.14 7.00 14.36
C LYS A 69 4.35 8.30 14.55
N HIS A 70 4.63 9.32 13.74
CA HIS A 70 3.86 10.57 13.77
C HIS A 70 2.44 10.33 13.32
N LEU A 71 2.23 9.57 12.24
CA LEU A 71 0.90 9.17 11.78
C LEU A 71 0.11 8.51 12.91
N HIS A 72 0.68 7.49 13.56
CA HIS A 72 0.02 6.80 14.66
C HIS A 72 -0.33 7.72 15.84
N ALA A 73 0.46 8.78 16.08
CA ALA A 73 0.23 9.72 17.17
C ALA A 73 -0.89 10.74 16.87
N ILE A 74 -1.18 11.03 15.60
CA ILE A 74 -2.17 12.03 15.19
C ILE A 74 -3.51 11.44 14.74
N VAL A 75 -3.54 10.16 14.39
CA VAL A 75 -4.71 9.52 13.79
C VAL A 75 -5.87 9.46 14.76
N THR A 76 -7.04 9.85 14.28
CA THR A 76 -8.31 9.87 15.03
C THR A 76 -9.44 9.14 14.30
N ASP A 77 -9.26 8.82 13.02
CA ASP A 77 -10.26 8.26 12.11
C ASP A 77 -9.92 6.82 11.68
N GLU A 78 -9.20 6.07 12.53
CA GLU A 78 -8.79 4.69 12.24
C GLU A 78 -8.05 4.54 10.89
N TYR A 79 -7.28 5.58 10.55
CA TYR A 79 -6.50 5.72 9.31
C TYR A 79 -7.36 5.83 8.03
N CYS A 80 -8.69 5.97 8.14
CA CYS A 80 -9.60 5.96 6.99
C CYS A 80 -9.20 6.97 5.91
N TYR A 81 -8.88 8.21 6.29
CA TYR A 81 -8.42 9.23 5.34
C TYR A 81 -7.08 8.85 4.69
N PHE A 82 -6.11 8.43 5.51
CA PHE A 82 -4.77 8.07 5.04
C PHE A 82 -4.81 6.90 4.07
N VAL A 83 -5.61 5.87 4.36
CA VAL A 83 -5.88 4.74 3.47
C VAL A 83 -6.55 5.18 2.17
N SER A 84 -7.59 6.02 2.25
CA SER A 84 -8.28 6.55 1.06
C SER A 84 -7.32 7.33 0.16
N PHE A 85 -6.40 8.07 0.76
CA PHE A 85 -5.39 8.82 0.04
C PHE A 85 -4.29 7.91 -0.55
N LEU A 86 -3.86 6.88 0.18
CA LEU A 86 -2.94 5.86 -0.35
C LEU A 86 -3.53 5.14 -1.57
N ILE A 87 -4.81 4.79 -1.55
CA ILE A 87 -5.52 4.21 -2.70
C ILE A 87 -5.40 5.12 -3.92
N LYS A 88 -5.62 6.43 -3.74
CA LYS A 88 -5.48 7.42 -4.81
C LYS A 88 -4.05 7.45 -5.35
N VAL A 89 -3.05 7.45 -4.47
CA VAL A 89 -1.63 7.43 -4.84
C VAL A 89 -1.26 6.16 -5.61
N VAL A 90 -1.72 4.98 -5.20
CA VAL A 90 -1.50 3.73 -5.95
C VAL A 90 -2.12 3.83 -7.35
N ASN A 91 -3.39 4.25 -7.44
CA ASN A 91 -4.09 4.30 -8.73
C ASN A 91 -3.48 5.32 -9.72
N GLU A 92 -2.97 6.45 -9.22
CA GLU A 92 -2.50 7.54 -10.09
C GLU A 92 -0.98 7.57 -10.29
N LEU A 93 -0.20 7.09 -9.32
CA LEU A 93 1.25 7.25 -9.31
C LEU A 93 2.03 5.94 -9.45
N TYR A 94 1.46 4.77 -9.11
CA TYR A 94 2.23 3.52 -8.97
C TYR A 94 3.14 3.24 -10.17
N VAL A 95 2.58 3.22 -11.39
CA VAL A 95 3.33 2.95 -12.63
C VAL A 95 4.39 4.00 -12.99
N LYS A 96 4.35 5.18 -12.36
CA LYS A 96 5.28 6.30 -12.58
C LYS A 96 6.32 6.41 -11.48
N LEU A 97 6.20 5.66 -10.39
CA LEU A 97 7.12 5.75 -9.27
C LEU A 97 8.51 5.25 -9.66
N ILE A 98 9.51 5.73 -8.93
CA ILE A 98 10.85 5.14 -8.96
C ILE A 98 10.87 3.89 -8.05
N ASP A 99 11.69 2.89 -8.38
CA ASP A 99 11.72 1.58 -7.68
C ASP A 99 11.87 1.72 -6.15
N SER A 100 12.66 2.70 -5.71
CA SER A 100 12.83 2.99 -4.29
C SER A 100 11.54 3.50 -3.63
N ALA A 101 10.76 4.34 -4.32
CA ALA A 101 9.49 4.86 -3.83
C ALA A 101 8.38 3.80 -3.91
N GLU A 102 8.38 2.94 -4.94
CA GLU A 102 7.51 1.76 -5.02
C GLU A 102 7.69 0.85 -3.81
N SER A 103 8.94 0.47 -3.51
CA SER A 103 9.29 -0.34 -2.32
C SER A 103 8.76 0.27 -1.02
N ARG A 104 8.85 1.60 -0.89
CA ARG A 104 8.37 2.33 0.30
C ARG A 104 6.85 2.41 0.34
N LEU A 105 6.18 2.57 -0.80
CA LEU A 105 4.72 2.57 -0.89
C LEU A 105 4.16 1.23 -0.45
N ILE A 106 4.72 0.13 -0.96
CA ILE A 106 4.33 -1.23 -0.57
C ILE A 106 4.54 -1.45 0.93
N TRP A 107 5.67 -0.99 1.47
CA TRP A 107 5.91 -1.07 2.92
C TRP A 107 4.86 -0.31 3.75
N VAL A 108 4.46 0.90 3.34
CA VAL A 108 3.41 1.65 4.05
C VAL A 108 2.07 0.93 4.00
N ILE A 109 1.72 0.35 2.85
CA ILE A 109 0.47 -0.42 2.69
C ILE A 109 0.48 -1.64 3.63
N GLN A 110 1.60 -2.36 3.71
CA GLN A 110 1.76 -3.45 4.68
C GLN A 110 1.57 -2.96 6.12
N VAL A 111 2.13 -1.80 6.49
CA VAL A 111 1.92 -1.22 7.83
C VAL A 111 0.44 -0.89 8.06
N MET A 112 -0.30 -0.38 7.06
CA MET A 112 -1.74 -0.11 7.19
C MET A 112 -2.57 -1.39 7.37
N ILE A 113 -2.17 -2.48 6.71
CA ILE A 113 -2.78 -3.79 6.88
C ILE A 113 -2.50 -4.34 8.29
N ASP A 114 -1.26 -4.22 8.77
CA ASP A 114 -0.84 -4.71 10.08
C ASP A 114 -1.57 -4.02 11.25
N VAL A 115 -1.94 -2.74 11.09
CA VAL A 115 -2.73 -2.01 12.09
C VAL A 115 -4.24 -2.15 11.89
N PHE A 116 -4.68 -3.00 10.95
CA PHE A 116 -6.08 -3.21 10.59
C PHE A 116 -6.81 -1.90 10.27
N ALA A 117 -6.14 -1.00 9.52
CA ALA A 117 -6.70 0.27 9.13
C ALA A 117 -8.05 0.11 8.41
N VAL A 118 -8.98 1.04 8.65
CA VAL A 118 -10.29 1.02 7.99
C VAL A 118 -10.09 1.19 6.48
N GLY A 119 -10.56 0.20 5.72
CA GLY A 119 -10.40 0.15 4.26
C GLY A 119 -9.09 -0.50 3.78
N ALA A 120 -8.29 -1.15 4.65
CA ALA A 120 -7.06 -1.83 4.25
C ALA A 120 -7.28 -2.92 3.17
N ASP A 121 -8.45 -3.58 3.15
CA ASP A 121 -8.82 -4.54 2.10
C ASP A 121 -8.79 -3.90 0.70
N ASN A 122 -9.20 -2.63 0.58
CA ASN A 122 -9.18 -1.90 -0.68
C ASN A 122 -7.76 -1.59 -1.15
N LEU A 123 -6.80 -1.41 -0.24
CA LEU A 123 -5.39 -1.26 -0.61
C LEU A 123 -4.87 -2.53 -1.26
N LEU A 124 -5.18 -3.69 -0.69
CA LEU A 124 -4.80 -4.97 -1.29
C LEU A 124 -5.41 -5.14 -2.68
N VAL A 125 -6.71 -4.86 -2.85
CA VAL A 125 -7.36 -4.90 -4.17
C VAL A 125 -6.70 -3.95 -5.16
N CYS A 126 -6.36 -2.72 -4.74
CA CYS A 126 -5.64 -1.77 -5.59
C CYS A 126 -4.24 -2.26 -5.99
N LEU A 127 -3.52 -2.96 -5.11
CA LEU A 127 -2.25 -3.59 -5.44
C LEU A 127 -2.42 -4.76 -6.41
N LEU A 128 -3.44 -5.60 -6.23
CA LEU A 128 -3.74 -6.69 -7.16
C LEU A 128 -4.00 -6.17 -8.57
N ARG A 129 -4.66 -5.02 -8.70
CA ARG A 129 -4.90 -4.37 -10.01
C ARG A 129 -3.64 -3.89 -10.70
N GLN A 130 -2.53 -3.70 -9.97
CA GLN A 130 -1.24 -3.37 -10.58
C GLN A 130 -0.54 -4.60 -11.17
N ILE A 131 -0.98 -5.82 -10.81
CA ILE A 131 -0.40 -7.06 -11.31
C ILE A 131 -1.06 -7.42 -12.64
N VAL A 132 -0.24 -7.62 -13.67
CA VAL A 132 -0.72 -8.01 -15.00
C VAL A 132 -0.65 -9.53 -15.15
N GLY A 133 -1.77 -10.17 -15.52
CA GLY A 133 -1.82 -11.61 -15.81
C GLY A 133 -0.94 -11.98 -17.01
N GLY A 134 -0.23 -13.10 -16.90
CA GLY A 134 0.73 -13.57 -17.92
C GLY A 134 2.02 -12.76 -18.05
N ASP A 135 2.22 -11.71 -17.24
CA ASP A 135 3.49 -10.99 -17.17
C ASP A 135 4.40 -11.60 -16.09
N PHE A 136 5.55 -12.13 -16.49
CA PHE A 136 6.55 -12.71 -15.59
C PHE A 136 7.77 -11.80 -15.39
N SER A 137 7.62 -10.49 -15.64
CA SER A 137 8.65 -9.50 -15.36
C SER A 137 9.01 -9.44 -13.87
N ASP A 138 10.28 -9.12 -13.57
CA ASP A 138 10.78 -9.04 -12.19
C ASP A 138 9.94 -8.12 -11.30
N GLY A 139 9.40 -7.02 -11.84
CA GLY A 139 8.53 -6.09 -11.12
C GLY A 139 7.18 -6.69 -10.74
N ASN A 140 6.52 -7.39 -11.68
CA ASN A 140 5.24 -8.06 -11.44
C ASN A 140 5.39 -9.17 -10.40
N LEU A 141 6.47 -9.95 -10.51
CA LEU A 141 6.82 -11.02 -9.58
C LEU A 141 7.20 -10.51 -8.19
N TRP A 142 7.98 -9.42 -8.13
CA TRP A 142 8.34 -8.77 -6.87
C TRP A 142 7.08 -8.27 -6.12
N LEU A 143 6.14 -7.64 -6.83
CA LEU A 143 4.89 -7.19 -6.22
C LEU A 143 4.07 -8.37 -5.69
N CYS A 144 3.93 -9.46 -6.45
CA CYS A 144 3.28 -10.68 -5.98
C CYS A 144 3.90 -11.17 -4.67
N PHE A 145 5.23 -11.17 -4.60
CA PHE A 145 5.98 -11.63 -3.43
C PHE A 145 5.86 -10.69 -2.23
N GLU A 146 5.72 -9.38 -2.43
CA GLU A 146 5.50 -8.44 -1.33
C GLU A 146 4.08 -8.52 -0.75
N ILE A 147 3.06 -8.81 -1.56
CA ILE A 147 1.70 -9.05 -1.04
C ILE A 147 1.66 -10.39 -0.27
N GLY A 148 2.41 -11.39 -0.71
CA GLY A 148 2.64 -12.61 0.08
C GLY A 148 1.38 -13.46 0.27
N ARG A 149 1.07 -13.83 1.51
CA ARG A 149 -0.09 -14.70 1.82
C ARG A 149 -1.44 -14.03 1.51
N ASP A 150 -1.54 -12.72 1.68
CA ASP A 150 -2.80 -12.00 1.43
C ASP A 150 -3.21 -12.05 -0.05
N LEU A 151 -2.24 -12.16 -0.96
CA LEU A 151 -2.46 -12.39 -2.38
C LEU A 151 -3.26 -13.67 -2.60
N ILE A 152 -2.85 -14.76 -1.95
CA ILE A 152 -3.47 -16.08 -2.11
C ILE A 152 -4.91 -16.05 -1.59
N ARG A 153 -5.12 -15.48 -0.40
CA ARG A 153 -6.44 -15.38 0.20
C ARG A 153 -7.40 -14.57 -0.69
N LEU A 154 -6.95 -13.43 -1.18
CA LEU A 154 -7.76 -12.58 -2.04
C LEU A 154 -8.00 -13.21 -3.41
N LEU A 155 -7.00 -13.86 -4.01
CA LEU A 155 -7.19 -14.57 -5.27
C LEU A 155 -8.17 -15.74 -5.12
N GLN A 156 -8.19 -16.44 -3.97
CA GLN A 156 -9.19 -17.47 -3.70
C GLN A 156 -10.61 -16.89 -3.64
N ASP A 157 -10.79 -15.74 -3.00
CA ASP A 157 -12.08 -15.05 -2.92
C ASP A 157 -12.50 -14.40 -4.26
N LEU A 158 -11.52 -13.98 -5.08
CA LEU A 158 -11.70 -13.28 -6.36
C LEU A 158 -11.60 -14.17 -7.59
N ALA A 159 -11.30 -15.46 -7.45
CA ALA A 159 -11.03 -16.36 -8.58
C ALA A 159 -12.17 -16.43 -9.61
N HIS A 160 -13.39 -16.05 -9.21
CA HIS A 160 -14.56 -16.03 -10.07
C HIS A 160 -14.58 -14.84 -11.06
N VAL A 161 -13.79 -13.80 -10.80
CA VAL A 161 -13.61 -12.66 -11.70
C VAL A 161 -12.56 -13.02 -12.75
N HIS A 162 -12.86 -12.81 -14.02
CA HIS A 162 -12.02 -13.25 -15.14
C HIS A 162 -10.58 -12.72 -15.07
N GLU A 163 -10.42 -11.46 -14.65
CA GLU A 163 -9.12 -10.78 -14.51
C GLU A 163 -8.21 -11.46 -13.48
N PHE A 164 -8.74 -11.78 -12.30
CA PHE A 164 -8.00 -12.44 -11.22
C PHE A 164 -7.87 -13.95 -11.44
N GLY A 165 -8.80 -14.56 -12.18
CA GLY A 165 -8.76 -15.97 -12.54
C GLY A 165 -7.59 -16.31 -13.47
N ALA A 166 -7.19 -15.39 -14.35
CA ALA A 166 -5.98 -15.56 -15.18
C ALA A 166 -4.72 -15.58 -14.31
N LEU A 167 -4.56 -14.59 -13.42
CA LEU A 167 -3.46 -14.54 -12.45
C LEU A 167 -3.38 -15.77 -11.55
N TRP A 168 -4.52 -16.25 -11.05
CA TRP A 168 -4.58 -17.47 -10.24
C TRP A 168 -4.12 -18.69 -11.02
N LYS A 169 -4.55 -18.82 -12.28
CA LYS A 169 -4.10 -19.91 -13.15
C LYS A 169 -2.61 -19.83 -13.43
N ASP A 170 -2.08 -18.65 -13.71
CA ASP A 170 -0.65 -18.47 -13.94
C ASP A 170 0.17 -18.84 -12.71
N LEU A 171 -0.25 -18.38 -11.53
CA LEU A 171 0.41 -18.68 -10.26
C LEU A 171 0.42 -20.19 -9.95
N VAL A 172 -0.69 -20.90 -10.21
CA VAL A 172 -0.85 -22.33 -9.87
C VAL A 172 -0.29 -23.26 -10.94
N PHE A 173 -0.36 -22.91 -12.22
CA PHE A 173 -0.03 -23.80 -13.33
C PHE A 173 1.29 -23.46 -14.05
N ASN A 174 1.75 -22.20 -14.02
CA ASN A 174 2.95 -21.75 -14.75
C ASN A 174 4.19 -21.57 -13.84
N LEU A 175 4.21 -22.24 -12.68
CA LEU A 175 5.29 -22.20 -11.67
C LEU A 175 6.71 -22.33 -12.22
N SER A 176 6.91 -23.08 -13.32
CA SER A 176 8.24 -23.28 -13.91
C SER A 176 8.84 -22.02 -14.53
N GLU A 177 8.01 -21.03 -14.86
CA GLU A 177 8.44 -19.74 -15.44
C GLU A 177 8.82 -18.69 -14.39
N PHE A 178 8.38 -18.86 -13.13
CA PHE A 178 8.70 -17.97 -12.00
C PHE A 178 10.15 -18.05 -11.52
N ARG A 179 11.07 -18.64 -12.30
CA ARG A 179 12.49 -18.80 -11.96
C ARG A 179 13.23 -17.45 -11.99
N THR A 180 12.92 -16.58 -11.04
CA THR A 180 13.71 -15.40 -10.68
C THR A 180 14.76 -15.80 -9.64
N SER A 181 15.84 -15.03 -9.54
CA SER A 181 16.95 -15.24 -8.60
C SER A 181 16.51 -15.01 -7.14
N GLY A 182 15.69 -15.92 -6.60
CA GLY A 182 15.17 -15.86 -5.24
C GLY A 182 13.87 -16.64 -5.00
N PHE A 183 13.20 -17.11 -6.06
CA PHE A 183 11.92 -17.82 -5.95
C PHE A 183 12.07 -19.25 -6.50
N SER A 184 11.72 -20.25 -5.68
CA SER A 184 11.66 -21.65 -6.15
C SER A 184 10.26 -22.23 -6.12
N ASP A 185 9.40 -21.86 -5.15
CA ASP A 185 8.11 -22.55 -4.94
C ASP A 185 7.01 -21.70 -4.24
N ILE A 186 5.74 -21.96 -4.56
CA ILE A 186 4.51 -21.42 -3.92
C ILE A 186 4.53 -21.45 -2.37
N PRO A 187 5.04 -22.49 -1.67
CA PRO A 187 5.15 -22.49 -0.22
C PRO A 187 5.95 -21.32 0.34
N GLN A 188 6.89 -20.73 -0.41
CA GLN A 188 7.61 -19.51 0.02
C GLN A 188 6.67 -18.30 0.09
N LEU A 189 5.68 -18.21 -0.81
CA LEU A 189 4.65 -17.19 -0.78
C LEU A 189 3.69 -17.38 0.41
N TYR A 190 3.32 -18.63 0.72
CA TYR A 190 2.56 -18.96 1.93
C TYR A 190 3.34 -18.66 3.22
N CYS A 191 4.66 -18.88 3.22
CA CYS A 191 5.54 -18.73 4.38
C CYS A 191 6.02 -17.29 4.61
N LYS A 192 6.02 -16.44 3.58
CA LYS A 192 6.26 -15.02 3.74
C LYS A 192 5.03 -14.41 4.40
N ARG A 193 5.10 -14.24 5.72
CA ARG A 193 4.16 -13.36 6.44
C ARG A 193 4.23 -11.97 5.79
N THR A 194 3.10 -11.40 5.42
CA THR A 194 2.89 -9.95 5.38
C THR A 194 3.46 -9.42 6.70
N SER A 195 4.46 -8.54 6.61
CA SER A 195 5.60 -8.53 7.53
C SER A 195 5.22 -8.54 9.03
N SER A 196 5.60 -9.59 9.78
CA SER A 196 5.48 -9.57 11.25
C SER A 196 6.63 -8.78 11.90
N ARG A 197 6.75 -7.47 11.62
CA ARG A 197 7.82 -6.64 12.21
C ARG A 197 7.42 -5.30 12.80
N ILE A 198 6.13 -5.01 12.98
CA ILE A 198 5.70 -4.00 13.94
C ILE A 198 4.59 -4.64 14.78
N ILE A 199 4.66 -4.49 16.10
CA ILE A 199 3.79 -5.10 17.13
C ILE A 199 4.29 -6.45 17.67
N LYS A 200 5.37 -6.39 18.47
CA LYS A 200 5.39 -7.13 19.75
C LYS A 200 4.61 -6.29 20.76
N ASN A 201 3.28 -6.33 20.73
CA ASN A 201 2.46 -6.03 21.90
C ASN A 201 1.35 -7.08 21.96
N SER A 202 1.59 -8.04 22.82
CA SER A 202 0.73 -9.15 23.18
C SER A 202 -0.54 -8.64 23.86
N SER A 203 -1.63 -8.45 23.10
CA SER A 203 -3.02 -8.46 23.59
C SER A 203 -4.09 -8.20 22.50
N PHE A 204 -3.79 -8.41 21.22
CA PHE A 204 -4.70 -8.04 20.11
C PHE A 204 -5.02 -9.18 19.13
N GLU A 205 -4.82 -10.45 19.54
CA GLU A 205 -4.98 -11.62 18.66
C GLU A 205 -6.43 -12.12 18.49
N GLU A 206 -7.42 -11.60 19.21
CA GLU A 206 -8.82 -12.11 19.13
C GLU A 206 -9.78 -11.27 18.25
N CYS A 207 -9.48 -10.00 17.93
CA CYS A 207 -10.43 -9.16 17.16
C CYS A 207 -10.34 -9.31 15.63
N ALA A 208 -9.23 -9.85 15.09
CA ALA A 208 -8.99 -9.88 13.64
C ALA A 208 -9.85 -10.90 12.86
N PHE A 209 -10.41 -11.90 13.55
CA PHE A 209 -11.13 -13.01 12.91
C PHE A 209 -12.61 -12.71 12.62
N GLU A 210 -13.26 -11.85 13.40
CA GLU A 210 -14.71 -11.60 13.25
C GLU A 210 -15.00 -10.56 12.13
N HIS A 211 -14.10 -9.59 11.92
CA HIS A 211 -14.32 -8.49 10.96
C HIS A 211 -14.20 -8.91 9.48
N LEU A 212 -13.39 -9.93 9.19
CA LEU A 212 -13.27 -10.49 7.84
C LEU A 212 -14.51 -11.26 7.38
N ARG A 213 -15.38 -11.67 8.32
CA ARG A 213 -16.64 -12.32 8.00
C ARG A 213 -17.72 -11.33 7.55
N LEU A 214 -17.60 -10.06 7.94
CA LEU A 214 -18.55 -8.99 7.61
C LEU A 214 -18.24 -8.26 6.28
N SER A 215 -17.03 -8.46 5.72
CA SER A 215 -16.57 -7.84 4.45
C SER A 215 -17.29 -8.36 3.18
N LYS A 216 -18.11 -9.43 3.28
CA LYS A 216 -18.95 -9.92 2.17
C LYS A 216 -19.93 -8.86 1.63
N THR A 217 -20.34 -7.92 2.48
CA THR A 217 -21.32 -6.89 2.10
C THR A 217 -20.67 -5.73 1.33
N LEU A 218 -19.40 -5.41 1.62
CA LEU A 218 -18.62 -4.38 0.90
C LEU A 218 -18.11 -4.88 -0.45
N PHE A 219 -17.86 -6.19 -0.58
CA PHE A 219 -17.43 -6.82 -1.82
C PHE A 219 -18.45 -6.71 -2.95
N LEU A 220 -19.74 -6.70 -2.62
CA LEU A 220 -20.83 -6.50 -3.59
C LEU A 220 -20.88 -5.07 -4.14
N ASP A 221 -20.46 -4.07 -3.36
CA ASP A 221 -20.44 -2.66 -3.78
C ASP A 221 -19.23 -2.38 -4.70
N VAL A 222 -18.11 -3.05 -4.47
CA VAL A 222 -16.94 -3.06 -5.37
C VAL A 222 -17.27 -3.79 -6.68
N HIS A 223 -18.01 -4.90 -6.64
CA HIS A 223 -18.49 -5.60 -7.84
C HIS A 223 -19.43 -4.72 -8.69
N SER A 224 -20.22 -3.83 -8.08
CA SER A 224 -21.04 -2.86 -8.83
C SER A 224 -20.22 -1.76 -9.52
N ARG A 225 -19.01 -1.47 -9.04
CA ARG A 225 -18.14 -0.42 -9.62
C ARG A 225 -17.10 -0.95 -10.61
N ILE A 226 -16.83 -2.25 -10.60
CA ILE A 226 -15.90 -2.91 -11.53
C ILE A 226 -16.57 -3.27 -12.87
N CYS A 227 -17.90 -3.38 -12.93
CA CYS A 227 -18.64 -3.72 -14.15
C CYS A 227 -19.15 -2.51 -14.98
N ILE A 228 -18.53 -1.32 -14.86
CA ILE A 228 -18.79 -0.16 -15.73
C ILE A 228 -17.48 0.37 -16.29
#